data_AF-N4WPY7-F1
#
_entry.id   AF-N4WPY7-F1
#
_cell.length_a   1.000
_cell.length_b   1.000
_cell.length_c   1.000
_cell.angle_alpha   90.00
_cell.angle_beta   90.00
_cell.angle_gamma   90.00
#
_symmetry.space_group_name_H-M   'P 1'
#
loop_
_entity.id
_entity.type
_entity.pdbx_description
1 polymer ?
#
loop_
_entity_poly.entity_id
_entity_poly.type
_entity_poly.pdbx_seq_one_letter_code
_entity_poly.pdbx_strand_id
1 'polypeptide(L)'
;MRRNRKGLMQSFIILSGSNSNIVDLKEVNNTSQNDYIIRGSALDGKVLVIGADNKSSLESIRKSNGTTLNASVALGRTLSIAAMMSSMQKNGVSTNIHIKCDGPIEGITVKANSKGKVQGYVENPNVNLILDNDGKFELSPIIGKGNIEVIMTQKNGEIVKKDSPIVSGEIGEDFSYYFSEVQGIPSAVAVGELIDTDESIMVSGGFIIQILEPLTDKNVKELENRLNQMEPLSTQISKGKTIHEILENIVGPVKVLERKEITN
;
A
#
# COMPACT_ATOMS: atom_id res chain seq x y z
N MET A 1 -5.26 20.40 32.20
CA MET A 1 -5.51 19.11 32.90
C MET A 1 -5.01 17.98 31.98
N ARG A 2 -3.73 17.63 32.08
CA ARG A 2 -3.07 16.58 31.29
C ARG A 2 -3.51 15.21 31.83
N ARG A 3 -4.25 14.42 31.05
CA ARG A 3 -4.53 13.00 31.35
C ARG A 3 -3.71 12.11 30.41
N ASN A 4 -2.94 11.22 31.04
CA ASN A 4 -2.15 10.14 30.48
C ASN A 4 -2.83 9.42 29.30
N ARG A 5 -2.21 9.50 28.11
CA ARG A 5 -2.44 8.59 26.96
C ARG A 5 -1.24 7.64 26.73
N LYS A 6 -0.43 7.36 27.76
CA LYS A 6 0.71 6.43 27.66
C LYS A 6 0.35 4.94 27.87
N GLY A 7 -0.92 4.61 28.06
CA GLY A 7 -1.35 3.27 28.50
C GLY A 7 -1.91 2.30 27.44
N LEU A 8 -2.09 2.70 26.17
CA LEU A 8 -2.66 1.81 25.13
C LEU A 8 -1.80 1.61 23.88
N MET A 9 -0.68 2.33 23.74
CA MET A 9 0.20 2.28 22.56
C MET A 9 1.29 1.19 22.64
N GLN A 10 1.33 0.37 23.70
CA GLN A 10 2.36 -0.68 23.88
C GLN A 10 1.92 -2.09 23.45
N SER A 11 0.66 -2.29 23.03
CA SER A 11 0.15 -3.65 22.76
C SER A 11 0.33 -4.13 21.31
N PHE A 12 0.81 -3.28 20.39
CA PHE A 12 0.91 -3.64 18.96
C PHE A 12 2.32 -3.95 18.45
N ILE A 13 3.35 -3.80 19.29
CA ILE A 13 4.74 -4.13 18.90
C ILE A 13 5.19 -5.34 19.72
N ILE A 14 4.79 -6.53 19.27
CA ILE A 14 5.53 -7.77 19.55
C ILE A 14 5.94 -8.34 18.20
N LEU A 15 7.04 -7.81 17.66
CA LEU A 15 7.89 -8.48 16.69
C LEU A 15 8.89 -9.33 17.48
N SER A 16 8.46 -10.53 17.89
CA SER A 16 9.40 -11.60 18.27
C SER A 16 9.05 -12.86 17.49
N GLY A 17 9.61 -12.92 16.29
CA GLY A 17 9.70 -14.10 15.45
C GLY A 17 11.08 -14.14 14.86
N SER A 18 12.06 -14.58 15.64
CA SER A 18 13.41 -14.90 15.19
C SER A 18 13.37 -16.13 14.29
N ASN A 19 13.06 -15.92 13.02
CA ASN A 19 13.49 -16.80 11.94
C ASN A 19 14.36 -15.95 11.02
N SER A 20 15.67 -16.15 11.08
CA SER A 20 16.62 -15.63 10.09
C SER A 20 16.46 -16.42 8.78
N ASN A 21 15.31 -16.28 8.13
CA ASN A 21 15.14 -16.64 6.73
C ASN A 21 15.58 -15.42 5.91
N ILE A 22 16.87 -15.31 5.66
CA ILE A 22 17.35 -14.35 4.65
C ILE A 22 16.89 -14.92 3.31
N VAL A 23 15.99 -14.20 2.64
CA VAL A 23 15.52 -14.55 1.28
C VAL A 23 16.68 -14.29 0.31
N ASP A 24 16.93 -15.20 -0.62
CA ASP A 24 17.97 -15.04 -1.65
C ASP A 24 17.64 -13.83 -2.54
N LEU A 25 18.62 -12.94 -2.76
CA LEU A 25 18.46 -11.75 -3.62
C LEU A 25 18.05 -12.11 -5.06
N LYS A 26 18.44 -13.29 -5.55
CA LYS A 26 17.97 -13.78 -6.86
C LYS A 26 16.47 -14.04 -6.87
N GLU A 27 15.92 -14.52 -5.76
CA GLU A 27 14.48 -14.73 -5.60
C GLU A 27 13.74 -13.40 -5.40
N VAL A 28 14.35 -12.45 -4.69
CA VAL A 28 13.81 -11.08 -4.50
C VAL A 28 13.71 -10.30 -5.81
N ASN A 29 14.73 -10.40 -6.66
CA ASN A 29 14.78 -9.70 -7.94
C ASN A 29 14.13 -10.49 -9.08
N ASN A 30 13.55 -11.67 -8.79
CA ASN A 30 12.87 -12.45 -9.80
C ASN A 30 11.56 -11.76 -10.21
N THR A 31 11.50 -11.28 -11.45
CA THR A 31 10.31 -10.71 -12.09
C THR A 31 9.43 -11.79 -12.73
N SER A 32 9.55 -13.05 -12.30
CA SER A 32 8.61 -14.11 -12.65
C SER A 32 7.18 -13.57 -12.52
N GLN A 33 6.31 -13.92 -13.47
CA GLN A 33 4.97 -13.38 -13.74
C GLN A 33 3.97 -13.39 -12.54
N ASN A 34 4.41 -13.80 -11.36
CA ASN A 34 3.63 -13.90 -10.15
C ASN A 34 3.75 -12.60 -9.34
N ASP A 35 2.60 -12.11 -8.94
CA ASP A 35 2.48 -10.98 -8.03
C ASP A 35 3.11 -11.31 -6.67
N TYR A 36 3.71 -10.32 -6.02
CA TYR A 36 4.43 -10.55 -4.78
C TYR A 36 4.45 -9.32 -3.86
N ILE A 37 4.71 -9.60 -2.59
CA ILE A 37 5.01 -8.64 -1.53
C ILE A 37 6.43 -8.92 -1.05
N ILE A 38 7.21 -7.87 -0.87
CA ILE A 38 8.44 -7.91 -0.07
C ILE A 38 8.24 -7.11 1.22
N ARG A 39 8.71 -7.66 2.33
CA ARG A 39 8.84 -6.94 3.61
C ARG A 39 10.30 -6.96 4.00
N GLY A 40 10.85 -5.80 4.32
CA GLY A 40 12.25 -5.63 4.69
C GLY A 40 12.44 -4.57 5.76
N SER A 41 13.68 -4.42 6.20
CA SER A 41 14.09 -3.32 7.07
C SER A 41 15.33 -2.62 6.53
N ALA A 42 15.44 -1.34 6.84
CA ALA A 42 16.58 -0.49 6.47
C ALA A 42 17.02 0.35 7.68
N LEU A 43 18.16 1.04 7.54
CA LEU A 43 18.74 1.90 8.57
C LEU A 43 18.83 1.21 9.94
N ASP A 44 19.49 0.05 9.97
CA ASP A 44 19.70 -0.77 11.17
C ASP A 44 18.40 -1.20 11.88
N GLY A 45 17.34 -1.42 11.11
CA GLY A 45 16.04 -1.88 11.63
C GLY A 45 15.09 -0.75 12.05
N LYS A 46 15.52 0.52 11.94
CA LYS A 46 14.71 1.69 12.31
C LYS A 46 13.62 2.02 11.29
N VAL A 47 13.77 1.54 10.06
CA VAL A 47 12.81 1.75 8.98
C VAL A 47 12.27 0.40 8.52
N LEU A 48 10.95 0.27 8.54
CA LEU A 48 10.23 -0.83 7.90
C LEU A 48 9.92 -0.42 6.46
N VAL A 49 10.20 -1.31 5.52
CA VAL A 49 9.83 -1.15 4.11
C VAL A 49 9.00 -2.33 3.66
N ILE A 50 7.90 -2.03 2.96
CA ILE A 50 7.05 -3.02 2.34
C ILE A 50 6.80 -2.57 0.92
N GLY A 51 6.86 -3.50 -0.02
CA GLY A 51 6.57 -3.23 -1.42
C GLY A 51 5.73 -4.34 -2.00
N ALA A 52 4.86 -4.01 -2.95
CA ALA A 52 4.01 -4.96 -3.64
C ALA A 52 4.00 -4.70 -5.15
N ASP A 53 3.99 -5.78 -5.91
CA ASP A 53 3.63 -5.83 -7.33
C ASP A 53 2.43 -6.77 -7.46
N ASN A 54 1.30 -6.26 -7.91
CA ASN A 54 0.00 -6.96 -7.95
C ASN A 54 -0.71 -6.80 -9.30
N LYS A 55 0.06 -6.63 -10.37
CA LYS A 55 -0.45 -6.45 -11.74
C LYS A 55 -1.47 -7.53 -12.13
N SER A 56 -1.13 -8.81 -11.96
CA SER A 56 -1.95 -9.93 -12.44
C SER A 56 -3.25 -10.05 -11.66
N SER A 57 -3.18 -9.79 -10.35
CA SER A 57 -4.31 -9.81 -9.43
C SER A 57 -5.28 -8.69 -9.75
N LEU A 58 -4.78 -7.47 -9.99
CA LEU A 58 -5.63 -6.35 -10.41
C LEU A 58 -6.28 -6.63 -11.76
N GLU A 59 -5.52 -7.11 -12.76
CA GLU A 59 -6.06 -7.40 -14.10
C GLU A 59 -7.19 -8.46 -14.06
N SER A 60 -7.02 -9.50 -13.26
CA SER A 60 -8.07 -10.52 -13.07
C SER A 60 -9.29 -9.95 -12.32
N ILE A 61 -9.09 -9.16 -11.27
CA ILE A 61 -10.19 -8.51 -10.53
C ILE A 61 -10.94 -7.50 -11.42
N ARG A 62 -10.22 -6.71 -12.22
CA ARG A 62 -10.79 -5.77 -13.20
C ARG A 62 -11.72 -6.48 -14.16
N LYS A 63 -11.27 -7.59 -14.75
CA LYS A 63 -12.07 -8.42 -15.68
C LYS A 63 -13.30 -9.00 -15.00
N SER A 64 -13.15 -9.51 -13.77
CA SER A 64 -14.27 -10.08 -13.02
C SER A 64 -15.33 -9.04 -12.63
N ASN A 65 -14.89 -7.81 -12.33
CA ASN A 65 -15.78 -6.74 -11.87
C ASN A 65 -16.30 -5.84 -13.01
N GLY A 66 -15.74 -5.97 -14.22
CA GLY A 66 -16.10 -5.13 -15.36
C GLY A 66 -15.80 -3.64 -15.14
N THR A 67 -14.71 -3.32 -14.44
CA THR A 67 -14.38 -1.93 -14.10
C THR A 67 -13.78 -1.18 -15.29
N THR A 68 -14.16 0.10 -15.44
CA THR A 68 -13.47 1.03 -16.32
C THR A 68 -12.04 1.27 -15.83
N LEU A 69 -11.19 1.88 -16.67
CA LEU A 69 -9.79 2.16 -16.35
C LEU A 69 -9.65 2.91 -15.03
N ASN A 70 -10.46 3.94 -14.82
CA ASN A 70 -10.34 4.82 -13.66
C ASN A 70 -10.80 4.14 -12.37
N ALA A 71 -11.88 3.37 -12.44
CA ALA A 71 -12.31 2.50 -11.35
C ALA A 71 -11.25 1.45 -11.02
N SER A 72 -10.55 0.92 -12.03
CA SER A 72 -9.45 -0.04 -11.87
C SER A 72 -8.23 0.58 -11.19
N VAL A 73 -7.89 1.85 -11.50
CA VAL A 73 -6.83 2.59 -10.79
C VAL A 73 -7.15 2.72 -9.31
N ALA A 74 -8.34 3.20 -8.98
CA ALA A 74 -8.78 3.37 -7.59
C ALA A 74 -8.77 2.05 -6.81
N LEU A 75 -9.29 0.99 -7.44
CA LEU A 75 -9.30 -0.35 -6.88
C LEU A 75 -7.87 -0.90 -6.71
N GLY A 76 -7.01 -0.71 -7.69
CA GLY A 76 -5.60 -1.11 -7.69
C GLY A 76 -4.80 -0.52 -6.55
N ARG A 77 -4.93 0.79 -6.33
CA ARG A 77 -4.26 1.49 -5.21
C ARG A 77 -4.69 0.89 -3.87
N THR A 78 -6.00 0.70 -3.70
CA THR A 78 -6.56 0.13 -2.47
C THR A 78 -6.15 -1.34 -2.28
N LEU A 79 -6.11 -2.12 -3.36
CA LEU A 79 -5.66 -3.51 -3.39
C LEU A 79 -4.20 -3.64 -2.95
N SER A 80 -3.33 -2.82 -3.52
CA SER A 80 -1.89 -2.76 -3.19
C SER A 80 -1.69 -2.45 -1.72
N ILE A 81 -2.40 -1.44 -1.19
CA ILE A 81 -2.32 -1.05 0.22
C ILE A 81 -2.82 -2.17 1.13
N ALA A 82 -3.97 -2.79 0.83
CA ALA A 82 -4.48 -3.90 1.62
C ALA A 82 -3.50 -5.08 1.64
N ALA A 83 -2.91 -5.42 0.49
CA ALA A 83 -1.90 -6.46 0.38
C ALA A 83 -0.70 -6.17 1.29
N MET A 84 -0.11 -4.97 1.15
CA MET A 84 1.02 -4.53 1.97
C MET A 84 0.68 -4.51 3.46
N MET A 85 -0.50 -3.98 3.85
CA MET A 85 -0.97 -3.96 5.23
C MET A 85 -1.17 -5.36 5.80
N SER A 86 -1.66 -6.31 5.01
CA SER A 86 -1.85 -7.69 5.45
C SER A 86 -0.51 -8.38 5.77
N SER A 87 0.56 -7.98 5.08
CA SER A 87 1.92 -8.48 5.33
C SER A 87 2.53 -7.96 6.64
N MET A 88 1.99 -6.87 7.20
CA MET A 88 2.38 -6.38 8.53
C MET A 88 1.78 -7.23 9.66
N GLN A 89 0.77 -8.04 9.36
CA GLN A 89 -0.01 -8.76 10.36
C GLN A 89 0.54 -10.16 10.64
N LYS A 90 0.22 -10.67 11.84
CA LYS A 90 0.49 -12.07 12.19
C LYS A 90 -0.39 -13.03 11.37
N ASN A 91 0.06 -14.27 11.27
CA ASN A 91 -0.69 -15.33 10.58
C ASN A 91 -2.09 -15.52 11.17
N GLY A 92 -3.09 -15.59 10.30
CA GLY A 92 -4.50 -15.72 10.67
C GLY A 92 -5.25 -14.39 10.83
N VAL A 93 -4.58 -13.26 10.65
CA VAL A 93 -5.24 -11.94 10.60
C VAL A 93 -5.70 -11.63 9.17
N SER A 94 -6.86 -11.00 9.05
CA SER A 94 -7.35 -10.39 7.79
C SER A 94 -7.54 -8.89 7.95
N THR A 95 -7.16 -8.15 6.90
CA THR A 95 -7.34 -6.71 6.77
C THR A 95 -8.45 -6.45 5.75
N ASN A 96 -9.44 -5.64 6.12
CA ASN A 96 -10.49 -5.16 5.23
C ASN A 96 -10.42 -3.63 5.22
N ILE A 97 -10.48 -3.06 4.03
CA ILE A 97 -10.47 -1.61 3.81
C ILE A 97 -11.80 -1.26 3.13
N HIS A 98 -12.50 -0.29 3.71
CA HIS A 98 -13.67 0.32 3.10
C HIS A 98 -13.40 1.81 2.91
N ILE A 99 -13.39 2.25 1.66
CA ILE A 99 -13.40 3.68 1.31
C ILE A 99 -14.86 4.01 1.01
N LYS A 100 -15.48 4.80 1.89
CA LYS A 100 -16.85 5.28 1.74
C LYS A 100 -16.78 6.73 1.33
N CYS A 101 -17.26 7.06 0.14
CA CYS A 101 -17.01 8.37 -0.45
C CYS A 101 -18.18 8.86 -1.30
N ASP A 102 -18.21 10.16 -1.58
CA ASP A 102 -19.29 10.82 -2.32
C ASP A 102 -18.96 11.08 -3.80
N GLY A 103 -17.76 10.70 -4.25
CA GLY A 103 -17.38 10.76 -5.65
C GLY A 103 -18.05 9.69 -6.52
N PRO A 104 -17.93 9.79 -7.85
CA PRO A 104 -18.56 8.90 -8.82
C PRO A 104 -18.31 7.39 -8.61
N ILE A 105 -17.25 7.00 -7.91
CA ILE A 105 -16.97 5.58 -7.62
C ILE A 105 -17.89 4.99 -6.53
N GLU A 106 -18.55 5.84 -5.75
CA GLU A 106 -19.49 5.56 -4.64
C GLU A 106 -18.90 4.78 -3.44
N GLY A 107 -17.84 4.00 -3.65
CA GLY A 107 -17.10 3.34 -2.59
C GLY A 107 -16.16 2.27 -3.13
N ILE A 108 -15.24 1.83 -2.27
CA ILE A 108 -14.28 0.77 -2.56
C ILE A 108 -14.21 -0.17 -1.37
N THR A 109 -14.33 -1.48 -1.61
CA THR A 109 -14.15 -2.51 -0.59
C THR A 109 -13.07 -3.48 -1.02
N VAL A 110 -12.03 -3.62 -0.19
CA VAL A 110 -10.92 -4.56 -0.42
C VAL A 110 -10.68 -5.39 0.83
N LYS A 111 -10.39 -6.68 0.64
CA LYS A 111 -9.95 -7.59 1.69
C LYS A 111 -8.64 -8.25 1.29
N ALA A 112 -7.70 -8.29 2.24
CA ALA A 112 -6.46 -9.03 2.14
C ALA A 112 -6.24 -9.86 3.41
N ASN A 113 -5.66 -11.05 3.28
CA ASN A 113 -5.30 -11.86 4.44
C ASN A 113 -3.78 -12.07 4.55
N SER A 114 -3.32 -12.48 5.73
CA SER A 114 -1.90 -12.76 6.01
C SER A 114 -1.22 -13.80 5.10
N LYS A 115 -1.98 -14.52 4.26
CA LYS A 115 -1.45 -15.45 3.24
C LYS A 115 -1.25 -14.81 1.86
N GLY A 116 -1.49 -13.50 1.72
CA GLY A 116 -1.36 -12.80 0.44
C GLY A 116 -2.57 -12.95 -0.49
N LYS A 117 -3.68 -13.52 -0.01
CA LYS A 117 -4.92 -13.56 -0.81
C LYS A 117 -5.63 -12.22 -0.74
N VAL A 118 -5.96 -11.65 -1.90
CA VAL A 118 -6.61 -10.35 -2.06
C VAL A 118 -7.89 -10.46 -2.88
N GLN A 119 -8.89 -9.66 -2.54
CA GLN A 119 -10.14 -9.54 -3.30
C GLN A 119 -10.72 -8.15 -3.08
N GLY A 120 -11.48 -7.64 -4.03
CA GLY A 120 -12.13 -6.34 -3.86
C GLY A 120 -13.06 -5.99 -5.00
N TYR A 121 -13.84 -4.94 -4.77
CA TYR A 121 -14.75 -4.35 -5.74
C TYR A 121 -14.94 -2.86 -5.45
N VAL A 122 -15.53 -2.17 -6.41
CA VAL A 122 -15.97 -0.79 -6.31
C VAL A 122 -17.50 -0.79 -6.41
N GLU A 123 -18.16 0.17 -5.77
CA GLU A 123 -19.62 0.24 -5.77
C GLU A 123 -20.15 0.64 -7.17
N ASN A 124 -19.53 1.63 -7.82
CA ASN A 124 -19.76 1.95 -9.22
C ASN A 124 -18.54 1.57 -10.09
N PRO A 125 -18.62 0.49 -10.90
CA PRO A 125 -17.51 0.08 -11.78
C PRO A 125 -17.36 0.96 -13.03
N ASN A 126 -18.37 1.78 -13.36
CA ASN A 126 -18.41 2.57 -14.59
C ASN A 126 -18.15 4.05 -14.31
N VAL A 127 -16.86 4.40 -14.17
CA VAL A 127 -16.43 5.78 -13.91
C VAL A 127 -15.72 6.36 -15.12
N ASN A 128 -16.19 7.54 -15.55
CA ASN A 128 -15.59 8.31 -16.66
C ASN A 128 -14.16 8.77 -16.33
N LEU A 129 -13.36 8.99 -17.38
CA LEU A 129 -12.03 9.58 -17.25
C LEU A 129 -12.15 11.03 -16.77
N ILE A 130 -11.43 11.35 -15.71
CA ILE A 130 -11.29 12.71 -15.21
C ILE A 130 -9.82 13.12 -15.35
N LEU A 131 -9.60 14.24 -16.02
CA LEU A 131 -8.29 14.83 -16.24
C LEU A 131 -8.24 16.20 -15.58
N ASP A 132 -7.04 16.58 -15.11
CA ASP A 132 -6.75 17.92 -14.64
C ASP A 132 -6.66 18.92 -15.82
N ASN A 133 -6.38 20.19 -15.50
CA ASN A 133 -6.22 21.26 -16.50
C ASN A 133 -5.04 21.04 -17.47
N ASP A 134 -4.06 20.20 -17.10
CA ASP A 134 -2.92 19.83 -17.93
C ASP A 134 -3.20 18.55 -18.76
N GLY A 135 -4.40 17.96 -18.64
CA GLY A 135 -4.77 16.72 -19.31
C GLY A 135 -4.20 15.46 -18.64
N LYS A 136 -3.75 15.53 -17.39
CA LYS A 136 -3.24 14.38 -16.63
C LYS A 136 -4.37 13.74 -15.83
N PHE A 137 -4.33 12.42 -15.68
CA PHE A 137 -5.31 11.69 -14.87
C PHE A 137 -5.34 12.18 -13.42
N GLU A 138 -6.53 12.42 -12.89
CA GLU A 138 -6.75 12.87 -11.51
C GLU A 138 -7.73 11.93 -10.80
N LEU A 139 -7.29 11.31 -9.70
CA LEU A 139 -8.11 10.34 -8.96
C LEU A 139 -9.02 11.04 -7.94
N SER A 140 -8.55 12.14 -7.37
CA SER A 140 -9.27 12.86 -6.32
C SER A 140 -10.75 13.17 -6.66
N PRO A 141 -11.12 13.66 -7.86
CA PRO A 141 -12.52 13.89 -8.23
C PRO A 141 -13.37 12.60 -8.36
N ILE A 142 -12.74 11.45 -8.60
CA ILE A 142 -13.41 10.14 -8.69
C ILE A 142 -13.78 9.64 -7.29
N ILE A 143 -12.89 9.86 -6.32
CA ILE A 143 -13.11 9.47 -4.93
C ILE A 143 -14.00 10.49 -4.21
N GLY A 144 -13.70 11.78 -4.35
CA GLY A 144 -14.39 12.84 -3.62
C GLY A 144 -13.98 12.91 -2.14
N LYS A 145 -14.94 13.24 -1.28
CA LYS A 145 -14.79 13.30 0.17
C LYS A 145 -15.43 12.09 0.83
N GLY A 146 -15.05 11.82 2.07
CA GLY A 146 -15.58 10.67 2.80
C GLY A 146 -14.64 10.17 3.90
N ASN A 147 -14.74 8.87 4.16
CA ASN A 147 -14.02 8.20 5.24
C ASN A 147 -13.44 6.86 4.78
N ILE A 148 -12.21 6.59 5.21
CA ILE A 148 -11.52 5.31 5.09
C ILE A 148 -11.69 4.56 6.42
N GLU A 149 -12.17 3.33 6.34
CA GLU A 149 -12.33 2.43 7.46
C GLU A 149 -11.44 1.21 7.26
N VAL A 150 -10.50 1.00 8.18
CA VAL A 150 -9.60 -0.17 8.20
C VAL A 150 -10.02 -1.09 9.32
N ILE A 151 -10.40 -2.32 8.97
CA ILE A 151 -10.86 -3.36 9.89
C ILE A 151 -9.88 -4.53 9.86
N MET A 152 -9.25 -4.80 10.99
CA MET A 152 -8.40 -5.96 11.21
C MET A 152 -9.13 -6.99 12.06
N THR A 153 -9.39 -8.17 11.51
CA THR A 153 -9.97 -9.30 12.24
C THR A 153 -8.86 -10.25 12.64
N GLN A 154 -8.65 -10.39 13.95
CA GLN A 154 -7.65 -11.25 14.55
C GLN A 154 -8.07 -12.73 14.47
N LYS A 155 -7.12 -13.64 14.65
CA LYS A 155 -7.37 -15.10 14.60
C LYS A 155 -8.39 -15.57 15.64
N ASN A 156 -8.49 -14.90 16.79
CA ASN A 156 -9.46 -15.17 17.85
C ASN A 156 -10.85 -14.55 17.59
N GLY A 157 -11.05 -13.88 16.44
CA GLY A 157 -12.28 -13.18 16.09
C GLY A 157 -12.38 -11.75 16.61
N GLU A 158 -11.40 -11.27 17.38
CA GLU A 158 -11.35 -9.89 17.84
C GLU A 158 -11.21 -8.93 16.65
N ILE A 159 -11.99 -7.84 16.66
CA ILE A 159 -12.01 -6.85 15.59
C ILE A 159 -11.39 -5.55 16.09
N VAL A 160 -10.38 -5.08 15.35
CA VAL A 160 -9.77 -3.77 15.54
C VAL A 160 -10.15 -2.90 14.35
N LYS A 161 -10.87 -1.82 14.63
CA LYS A 161 -11.33 -0.87 13.62
C LYS A 161 -10.67 0.49 13.84
N LYS A 162 -10.21 1.11 12.75
CA LYS A 162 -9.68 2.48 12.74
C LYS A 162 -10.26 3.23 11.55
N ASP A 163 -10.71 4.45 11.79
CA ASP A 163 -11.29 5.34 10.79
C ASP A 163 -10.38 6.53 10.52
N SER A 164 -10.40 7.05 9.29
CA SER A 164 -9.67 8.26 8.88
C SER A 164 -10.48 9.01 7.82
N PRO A 165 -10.54 10.35 7.87
CA PRO A 165 -11.09 11.11 6.76
C PRO A 165 -10.28 10.87 5.48
N ILE A 166 -10.94 11.00 4.33
CA ILE A 166 -10.27 11.16 3.04
C ILE A 166 -9.76 12.61 2.99
N VAL A 167 -8.44 12.79 2.91
CA VAL A 167 -7.81 14.12 2.95
C VAL A 167 -7.59 14.68 1.55
N SER A 168 -7.16 13.81 0.63
CA SER A 168 -6.79 14.11 -0.75
C SER A 168 -7.75 13.49 -1.76
N GLY A 169 -8.12 12.22 -1.58
CA GLY A 169 -8.78 11.41 -2.61
C GLY A 169 -7.80 10.67 -3.54
N GLU A 170 -6.49 10.81 -3.34
CA GLU A 170 -5.47 10.11 -4.13
C GLU A 170 -5.11 8.72 -3.58
N ILE A 171 -5.74 8.31 -2.47
CA ILE A 171 -5.58 7.03 -1.76
C ILE A 171 -4.18 6.86 -1.14
N GLY A 172 -3.08 7.02 -1.89
CA GLY A 172 -1.72 6.93 -1.35
C GLY A 172 -1.45 7.97 -0.26
N GLU A 173 -1.80 9.24 -0.52
CA GLU A 173 -1.68 10.31 0.47
C GLU A 173 -2.66 10.11 1.65
N ASP A 174 -3.87 9.62 1.38
CA ASP A 174 -4.84 9.32 2.43
C ASP A 174 -4.35 8.23 3.39
N PHE A 175 -3.64 7.22 2.88
CA PHE A 175 -3.02 6.19 3.71
C PHE A 175 -1.73 6.65 4.39
N SER A 176 -0.96 7.57 3.78
CA SER A 176 0.16 8.24 4.45
C SER A 176 -0.33 9.03 5.67
N TYR A 177 -1.45 9.74 5.52
CA TYR A 177 -2.14 10.42 6.62
C TYR A 177 -2.67 9.42 7.66
N TYR A 178 -3.36 8.36 7.24
CA TYR A 178 -3.86 7.31 8.14
C TYR A 178 -2.75 6.74 9.03
N PHE A 179 -1.60 6.39 8.47
CA PHE A 179 -0.51 5.86 9.28
C PHE A 179 0.09 6.92 10.22
N SER A 180 0.32 8.13 9.72
CA SER A 180 0.97 9.18 10.51
C SER A 180 0.08 9.71 11.64
N GLU A 181 -1.18 10.05 11.32
CA GLU A 181 -2.08 10.73 12.26
C GLU A 181 -2.96 9.78 13.06
N VAL A 182 -3.41 8.67 12.46
CA VAL A 182 -4.31 7.70 13.13
C VAL A 182 -3.52 6.58 13.81
N GLN A 183 -2.44 6.10 13.18
CA GLN A 183 -1.58 5.07 13.79
C GLN A 183 -0.42 5.67 14.60
N GLY A 184 -0.07 6.94 14.40
CA GLY A 184 1.05 7.57 15.09
C GLY A 184 2.42 7.10 14.58
N ILE A 185 2.48 6.62 13.34
CA ILE A 185 3.69 6.06 12.72
C ILE A 185 4.03 6.90 11.48
N PRO A 186 5.07 7.74 11.52
CA PRO A 186 5.50 8.52 10.36
C PRO A 186 5.73 7.60 9.16
N SER A 187 4.95 7.80 8.10
CA SER A 187 4.93 6.89 6.96
C SER A 187 4.81 7.63 5.64
N ALA A 188 5.46 7.07 4.62
CA ALA A 188 5.27 7.44 3.22
C ALA A 188 4.65 6.25 2.48
N VAL A 189 3.59 6.51 1.74
CA VAL A 189 2.89 5.51 0.91
C VAL A 189 2.88 5.99 -0.52
N ALA A 190 3.41 5.17 -1.43
CA ALA A 190 3.28 5.38 -2.86
C ALA A 190 2.58 4.18 -3.48
N VAL A 191 1.64 4.45 -4.37
CA VAL A 191 0.90 3.46 -5.14
C VAL A 191 0.80 3.97 -6.56
N GLY A 192 0.81 3.05 -7.53
CA GLY A 192 0.82 3.46 -8.92
C GLY A 192 0.37 2.35 -9.86
N GLU A 193 -0.40 2.78 -10.84
CA GLU A 193 -0.91 1.96 -11.92
C GLU A 193 -0.40 2.52 -13.25
N LEU A 194 -0.21 1.63 -14.21
CA LEU A 194 -0.01 1.98 -15.61
C LEU A 194 -0.97 1.11 -16.42
N ILE A 195 -1.70 1.73 -17.33
CA ILE A 195 -2.69 1.07 -18.18
C ILE A 195 -2.23 1.25 -19.62
N ASP A 196 -2.29 0.17 -20.41
CA ASP A 196 -1.99 0.24 -21.84
C ASP A 196 -3.18 0.79 -22.64
N THR A 197 -2.92 1.11 -23.90
CA THR A 197 -3.90 1.56 -24.89
C THR A 197 -4.98 0.52 -25.20
N ASP A 198 -4.74 -0.76 -24.91
CA ASP A 198 -5.71 -1.85 -25.04
C ASP A 198 -6.53 -2.10 -23.75
N GLU A 199 -6.43 -1.18 -22.79
CA GLU A 199 -7.08 -1.22 -21.48
C GLU A 199 -6.54 -2.28 -20.50
N SER A 200 -5.45 -2.98 -20.83
CA SER A 200 -4.81 -3.91 -19.91
C SER A 200 -3.99 -3.21 -18.84
N ILE A 201 -3.97 -3.78 -17.62
CA ILE A 201 -3.07 -3.32 -16.56
C ILE A 201 -1.64 -3.72 -16.91
N MET A 202 -0.75 -2.74 -17.07
CA MET A 202 0.68 -2.93 -17.31
C MET A 202 1.49 -2.94 -16.03
N VAL A 203 1.12 -2.09 -15.07
CA VAL A 203 1.73 -2.00 -13.75
C VAL A 203 0.61 -1.83 -12.73
N SER A 204 0.71 -2.53 -11.61
CA SER A 204 0.00 -2.18 -10.38
C SER A 204 0.88 -2.56 -9.21
N GLY A 205 1.00 -1.65 -8.24
CA GLY A 205 1.82 -1.90 -7.08
C GLY A 205 1.99 -0.67 -6.21
N GLY A 206 2.85 -0.82 -5.22
CA GLY A 206 3.08 0.23 -4.23
C GLY A 206 4.22 -0.08 -3.28
N PHE A 207 4.52 0.89 -2.43
CA PHE A 207 5.30 0.68 -1.24
C PHE A 207 4.75 1.46 -0.04
N ILE A 208 5.08 0.97 1.15
CA ILE A 208 4.92 1.64 2.43
C ILE A 208 6.29 1.69 3.10
N ILE A 209 6.73 2.88 3.48
CA ILE A 209 7.94 3.11 4.28
C ILE A 209 7.50 3.69 5.62
N GLN A 210 7.93 3.08 6.73
CA GLN A 210 7.56 3.51 8.08
C GLN A 210 8.79 3.70 8.95
N ILE A 211 8.85 4.84 9.65
CA ILE A 211 9.88 5.11 10.64
C ILE A 211 9.41 4.55 11.99
N LEU A 212 10.00 3.43 12.41
CA LEU A 212 9.63 2.72 13.64
C LEU A 212 10.40 3.25 14.86
N GLU A 213 11.62 3.73 14.64
CA GLU A 213 12.47 4.33 15.67
C GLU A 213 12.96 5.71 15.21
N PRO A 214 13.22 6.65 16.16
CA PRO A 214 13.73 7.97 15.80
C PRO A 214 15.00 7.90 14.94
N LEU A 215 14.96 8.64 13.83
CA LEU A 215 16.10 8.88 12.95
C LEU A 215 16.78 10.20 13.29
N THR A 216 18.01 10.38 12.81
CA THR A 216 18.69 11.68 12.87
C THR A 216 18.07 12.64 11.86
N ASP A 217 18.09 13.94 12.14
CA ASP A 217 17.58 14.96 11.20
C ASP A 217 18.19 14.85 9.80
N LYS A 218 19.47 14.45 9.73
CA LYS A 218 20.16 14.18 8.47
C LYS A 218 19.47 13.04 7.69
N ASN A 219 19.22 11.90 8.36
CA ASN A 219 18.60 10.74 7.72
C ASN A 219 17.16 11.02 7.31
N VAL A 220 16.40 11.77 8.13
CA VAL A 220 15.03 12.20 7.79
C VAL A 220 15.05 13.06 6.53
N LYS A 221 15.89 14.10 6.49
CA LYS A 221 15.99 15.01 5.35
C LYS A 221 16.46 14.30 4.08
N GLU A 222 17.38 13.35 4.19
CA GLU A 222 17.82 12.55 3.05
C GLU A 222 16.70 11.66 2.50
N LEU A 223 15.93 11.02 3.39
CA LEU A 223 14.77 10.21 3.00
C LEU A 223 13.69 11.06 2.32
N GLU A 224 13.33 12.20 2.90
CA GLU A 224 12.36 13.15 2.34
C GLU A 224 12.80 13.67 0.96
N ASN A 225 14.08 14.03 0.81
CA ASN A 225 14.60 14.49 -0.47
C ASN A 225 14.49 13.40 -1.55
N ARG A 226 14.84 12.16 -1.23
CA ARG A 226 14.75 11.04 -2.17
C ARG A 226 13.30 10.74 -2.55
N LEU A 227 12.36 10.80 -1.61
CA LEU A 227 10.93 10.64 -1.87
C LEU A 227 10.40 11.76 -2.78
N ASN A 228 10.76 13.01 -2.51
CA ASN A 228 10.30 14.17 -3.28
C ASN A 228 10.88 14.24 -4.70
N GLN A 229 12.08 13.68 -4.91
CA GLN A 229 12.75 13.64 -6.21
C GLN A 229 12.46 12.35 -6.98
N MET A 230 11.68 11.44 -6.42
CA MET A 230 11.40 10.15 -7.00
C MET A 230 10.52 10.30 -8.24
N GLU A 231 10.93 9.68 -9.34
CA GLU A 231 10.06 9.49 -10.51
C GLU A 231 8.83 8.63 -10.12
N PRO A 232 7.63 8.86 -10.70
CA PRO A 232 6.45 8.06 -10.39
C PRO A 232 6.72 6.55 -10.41
N LEU A 233 6.22 5.84 -9.39
CA LEU A 233 6.46 4.41 -9.18
C LEU A 233 6.18 3.59 -10.45
N SER A 234 5.04 3.83 -11.09
CA SER A 234 4.62 3.10 -12.28
C SER A 234 5.56 3.29 -13.46
N THR A 235 6.19 4.46 -13.57
CA THR A 235 7.21 4.74 -14.61
C THR A 235 8.53 4.03 -14.32
N GLN A 236 8.90 3.90 -13.05
CA GLN A 236 10.10 3.15 -12.68
C GLN A 236 9.94 1.65 -12.97
N ILE A 237 8.78 1.09 -12.64
CA ILE A 237 8.47 -0.33 -12.91
C ILE A 237 8.40 -0.57 -14.41
N SER A 238 7.80 0.32 -15.20
CA SER A 238 7.74 0.16 -16.66
C SER A 238 9.12 0.22 -17.33
N LYS A 239 10.10 0.88 -16.72
CA LYS A 239 11.52 0.86 -17.12
C LYS A 239 12.27 -0.41 -16.68
N GLY A 240 11.58 -1.37 -16.07
CA GLY A 240 12.14 -2.65 -15.66
C GLY A 240 12.77 -2.66 -14.27
N LYS A 241 12.60 -1.60 -13.46
CA LYS A 241 13.04 -1.65 -12.06
C LYS A 241 12.10 -2.52 -11.24
N THR A 242 12.68 -3.35 -10.39
CA THR A 242 11.93 -4.11 -9.37
C THR A 242 11.50 -3.21 -8.22
N ILE A 243 10.45 -3.61 -7.50
CA ILE A 243 10.01 -2.93 -6.27
C ILE A 243 11.13 -2.87 -5.22
N HIS A 244 11.97 -3.92 -5.16
CA HIS A 244 13.13 -3.97 -4.27
C HIS A 244 14.15 -2.87 -4.60
N GLU A 245 14.56 -2.76 -5.86
CA GLU A 245 15.50 -1.73 -6.30
C GLU A 245 14.94 -0.31 -6.08
N ILE A 246 13.64 -0.11 -6.29
CA ILE A 246 12.99 1.17 -6.00
C ILE A 246 13.09 1.51 -4.51
N LEU A 247 12.78 0.56 -3.63
CA LEU A 247 12.93 0.75 -2.19
C LEU A 247 14.38 1.05 -1.79
N GLU A 248 15.36 0.32 -2.33
CA GLU A 248 16.78 0.56 -2.01
C GLU A 248 17.26 1.94 -2.46
N ASN A 249 16.78 2.43 -3.60
CA ASN A 249 17.08 3.79 -4.05
C ASN A 249 16.54 4.86 -3.10
N ILE A 250 15.47 4.55 -2.33
CA ILE A 250 14.86 5.48 -1.38
C ILE A 250 15.55 5.36 -0.01
N VAL A 251 15.59 4.17 0.59
CA VAL A 251 16.01 3.99 1.99
C VAL A 251 17.46 3.54 2.17
N GLY A 252 18.19 3.30 1.07
CA GLY A 252 19.48 2.61 1.10
C GLY A 252 19.33 1.09 1.19
N PRO A 253 20.38 0.34 1.53
CA PRO A 253 20.35 -1.13 1.54
C PRO A 253 19.18 -1.70 2.35
N VAL A 254 18.41 -2.59 1.74
CA VAL A 254 17.25 -3.22 2.38
C VAL A 254 17.61 -4.65 2.77
N LYS A 255 17.43 -4.96 4.06
CA LYS A 255 17.42 -6.33 4.54
C LYS A 255 16.03 -6.93 4.31
N VAL A 256 15.87 -7.78 3.31
CA VAL A 256 14.62 -8.50 3.07
C VAL A 256 14.37 -9.52 4.18
N LEU A 257 13.20 -9.45 4.81
CA LEU A 257 12.75 -10.30 5.91
C LEU A 257 11.74 -11.35 5.44
N GLU A 258 10.95 -11.03 4.42
CA GLU A 258 9.93 -11.92 3.87
C GLU A 258 9.67 -11.56 2.41
N ARG A 259 9.49 -12.58 1.57
CA ARG A 259 8.85 -12.48 0.25
C ARG A 259 7.63 -13.38 0.25
N LYS A 260 6.52 -12.91 -0.28
CA LYS A 260 5.23 -13.62 -0.28
C LYS A 260 4.51 -13.40 -1.60
N GLU A 261 3.93 -14.46 -2.15
CA GLU A 261 3.10 -14.38 -3.34
C GLU A 261 1.73 -13.74 -3.04
N ILE A 262 1.22 -12.95 -4.00
CA ILE A 262 -0.15 -12.44 -3.97
C ILE A 262 -1.01 -13.31 -4.87
N THR A 263 -2.22 -13.61 -4.40
CA THR A 263 -3.22 -14.42 -5.12
C THR A 263 -4.60 -13.78 -5.00
N ASN A 264 -5.52 -14.04 -5.93
CA ASN A 264 -6.92 -13.60 -5.85
C ASN A 264 -7.93 -14.75 -5.92
#